data_AF-A0A819XPY6-F1
#
_entry.id   AF-A0A819XPY6-F1
#
_cell.length_a   1.000
_cell.length_b   1.000
_cell.length_c   1.000
_cell.angle_alpha   90.00
_cell.angle_beta   90.00
_cell.angle_gamma   90.00
#
_symmetry.space_group_name_H-M   'P 1'
#
loop_
_entity.id
_entity.type
_entity.pdbx_description
1 polymer ?
#
loop_
_entity_poly.entity_id
_entity_poly.type
_entity_poly.pdbx_seq_one_letter_code
_entity_poly.pdbx_strand_id
1 'polypeptide(L)'
;MAANNSTLNLPSWASNATILGSNDSYLLLNIFSDDIADNLFHQLRDEITWNEMRRKGGRVPRDISIQGTLINHNGDQYEPLFRH
;
A
#
# COMPACT_ATOMS: atom_id res chain seq x y z
N MET A 1 -24.31 -32.31 8.61
CA MET A 1 -23.80 -30.93 8.74
C MET A 1 -22.38 -30.93 8.21
N ALA A 2 -22.18 -30.43 6.98
CA ALA A 2 -20.85 -30.42 6.36
C ALA A 2 -20.06 -29.25 6.93
N ALA A 3 -18.93 -29.53 7.58
CA ALA A 3 -17.94 -28.52 7.90
C ALA A 3 -17.33 -28.04 6.57
N ASN A 4 -17.67 -26.82 6.16
CA ASN A 4 -17.01 -26.15 5.05
C ASN A 4 -15.55 -25.92 5.46
N ASN A 5 -14.67 -26.82 5.03
CA ASN A 5 -13.23 -26.58 5.01
C ASN A 5 -12.93 -25.54 3.92
N SER A 6 -13.30 -24.27 4.15
CA SER A 6 -12.80 -23.17 3.35
C SER A 6 -11.32 -23.00 3.69
N THR A 7 -10.46 -23.54 2.84
CA THR A 7 -9.04 -23.24 2.85
C THR A 7 -8.88 -21.72 2.81
N LEU A 8 -8.34 -21.15 3.89
CA LEU A 8 -8.06 -19.73 4.00
C LEU A 8 -7.04 -19.37 2.92
N ASN A 9 -7.46 -18.63 1.90
CA ASN A 9 -6.59 -18.11 0.84
C ASN A 9 -5.76 -16.93 1.35
N LEU A 10 -4.97 -17.13 2.41
CA LEU A 10 -3.96 -16.17 2.81
C LEU A 10 -2.71 -16.36 1.96
N PRO A 11 -2.08 -15.26 1.49
CA PRO A 11 -0.73 -15.33 0.95
C PRO A 11 0.23 -15.98 1.94
N SER A 12 1.25 -16.69 1.45
CA SER A 12 2.23 -17.38 2.30
C SER A 12 2.93 -16.47 3.30
N TRP A 13 3.11 -15.19 2.96
CA TRP A 13 3.72 -14.17 3.82
C TRP A 13 2.77 -13.59 4.88
N ALA A 14 1.47 -13.87 4.80
CA ALA A 14 0.43 -13.39 5.72
C ALA A 14 -0.08 -14.50 6.65
N SER A 15 0.69 -15.56 6.87
CA SER A 15 0.28 -16.73 7.66
C SER A 15 -0.14 -16.42 9.10
N ASN A 16 0.37 -15.32 9.67
CA ASN A 16 0.04 -14.85 11.02
C ASN A 16 -1.03 -13.76 11.04
N ALA A 17 -1.68 -13.47 9.91
CA ALA A 17 -2.67 -12.40 9.83
C ALA A 17 -4.01 -12.83 10.42
N THR A 18 -4.69 -11.88 11.07
CA THR A 18 -6.08 -12.06 11.52
C THR A 18 -7.02 -11.78 10.35
N ILE A 19 -7.84 -12.75 9.97
CA ILE A 19 -8.80 -12.60 8.86
C ILE A 19 -10.02 -11.81 9.32
N LEU A 20 -10.47 -10.88 8.50
CA LEU A 20 -11.62 -10.00 8.74
C LEU A 20 -12.61 -10.09 7.58
N GLY A 21 -13.87 -9.76 7.85
CA GLY A 21 -14.93 -9.73 6.84
C GLY A 21 -15.26 -11.11 6.28
N SER A 22 -15.46 -11.19 4.97
CA SER A 22 -15.78 -12.43 4.24
C SER A 22 -14.52 -13.10 3.70
N ASN A 23 -13.41 -13.03 4.44
CA ASN A 23 -12.08 -13.48 4.01
C ASN A 23 -11.50 -12.68 2.82
N ASP A 24 -11.93 -11.41 2.69
CA ASP A 24 -11.48 -10.44 1.69
C ASP A 24 -10.52 -9.39 2.28
N SER A 25 -10.30 -9.43 3.60
CA SER A 25 -9.40 -8.55 4.32
C SER A 25 -8.69 -9.29 5.44
N TYR A 26 -7.48 -8.84 5.78
CA TYR A 26 -6.71 -9.39 6.89
C TYR A 26 -5.86 -8.30 7.56
N LEU A 27 -5.65 -8.44 8.87
CA LEU A 27 -4.81 -7.58 9.69
C LEU A 27 -3.49 -8.29 9.99
N LEU A 28 -2.38 -7.72 9.53
CA LEU A 28 -1.03 -8.16 9.85
C LEU A 28 -0.37 -7.08 10.73
N LEU A 29 0.00 -7.45 11.96
CA LEU A 29 0.66 -6.56 12.91
C LEU A 29 2.16 -6.78 12.89
N ASN A 30 2.92 -5.76 13.33
CA ASN A 30 4.36 -5.81 13.51
C ASN A 30 5.11 -6.29 12.25
N ILE A 31 4.75 -5.74 11.09
CA ILE A 31 5.39 -6.05 9.80
C ILE A 31 6.89 -5.74 9.85
N PHE A 32 7.26 -4.68 10.56
CA PHE A 32 8.64 -4.33 10.86
C PHE A 32 8.91 -4.58 12.34
N SER A 33 10.15 -4.94 12.66
CA SER A 33 10.65 -4.92 14.04
C SER A 33 10.77 -3.49 14.56
N ASP A 34 10.72 -3.33 15.88
CA ASP A 34 10.68 -2.01 16.53
C ASP A 34 11.88 -1.14 16.15
N ASP A 35 13.07 -1.73 16.01
CA ASP A 35 14.31 -1.04 15.61
C ASP A 35 14.24 -0.42 14.21
N ILE A 36 13.50 -1.04 13.30
CA ILE A 36 13.23 -0.50 11.96
C ILE A 36 12.11 0.54 12.04
N ALA A 37 11.01 0.21 12.74
CA ALA A 37 9.81 1.03 12.80
C ALA A 37 10.07 2.42 13.43
N ASP A 38 10.93 2.50 14.45
CA ASP A 38 11.23 3.72 15.19
C ASP A 38 11.73 4.87 14.30
N ASN A 39 12.52 4.54 13.28
CA ASN A 39 13.14 5.54 12.40
C ASN A 39 12.50 5.62 11.01
N LEU A 40 11.90 4.52 10.53
CA LEU A 40 11.45 4.40 9.15
C LEU A 40 10.41 5.46 8.78
N PHE A 41 9.48 5.80 9.68
CA PHE A 41 8.49 6.84 9.43
C PHE A 41 9.13 8.20 9.15
N HIS A 42 10.12 8.59 9.98
CA HIS A 42 10.80 9.87 9.84
C HIS A 42 11.65 9.91 8.57
N GLN A 43 12.35 8.82 8.25
CA GLN A 43 13.10 8.69 7.01
C GLN A 43 12.19 8.83 5.78
N LEU A 44 11.08 8.10 5.72
CA LEU A 44 10.14 8.20 4.60
C LEU A 44 9.53 9.60 4.47
N ARG A 45 9.19 10.25 5.59
CA ARG A 45 8.69 11.63 5.58
C ARG A 45 9.70 12.60 4.98
N ASP A 46 10.98 12.45 5.34
CA ASP A 46 12.03 13.42 4.99
C ASP A 46 12.68 13.14 3.62
N GLU A 47 12.73 11.87 3.19
CA GLU A 47 13.31 11.45 1.91
C GLU A 47 12.35 11.60 0.73
N ILE A 48 11.06 11.40 0.95
CA ILE A 48 10.08 11.44 -0.13
C ILE A 48 9.74 12.89 -0.49
N THR A 49 9.73 13.19 -1.78
CA THR A 49 9.13 14.43 -2.28
C THR A 49 7.60 14.32 -2.24
N TRP A 50 7.00 15.00 -1.26
CA TRP A 50 5.56 15.07 -1.07
C TRP A 50 4.95 16.23 -1.85
N ASN A 51 3.82 15.98 -2.50
CA ASN A 51 3.14 16.93 -3.38
C ASN A 51 1.71 17.18 -2.89
N GLU A 52 1.27 18.43 -2.99
CA GLU A 52 -0.12 18.79 -2.79
C GLU A 52 -0.97 18.35 -4.00
N MET A 53 -2.09 17.69 -3.75
CA MET A 53 -3.11 17.43 -4.76
C MET A 53 -4.30 18.38 -4.61
N ARG A 54 -4.73 18.99 -5.72
CA ARG A 54 -5.94 19.85 -5.77
C ARG A 54 -7.00 19.25 -6.68
N ARG A 55 -8.26 19.46 -6.32
CA ARG A 55 -9.45 19.15 -7.13
C ARG A 55 -10.37 20.37 -7.20
N LYS A 56 -11.48 20.25 -7.92
CA LYS A 56 -12.50 21.32 -8.02
C LYS A 56 -12.99 21.80 -6.63
N GLY A 57 -12.94 20.94 -5.62
CA GLY A 57 -13.28 21.27 -4.22
C GLY A 57 -12.13 21.80 -3.35
N GLY A 58 -10.96 22.08 -3.94
CA GLY A 58 -9.79 22.58 -3.21
C GLY A 58 -8.71 21.52 -2.96
N ARG A 59 -7.86 21.78 -1.96
CA ARG A 59 -6.77 20.88 -1.55
C ARG A 59 -7.34 19.59 -0.97
N VAL A 60 -6.81 18.44 -1.41
CA VAL A 60 -7.07 17.15 -0.77
C VAL A 60 -6.31 17.15 0.57
N PRO A 61 -6.92 16.78 1.71
CA PRO A 61 -6.31 16.89 3.04
C PRO A 61 -5.27 15.78 3.31
N ARG A 62 -4.40 15.52 2.34
CA ARG A 62 -3.25 14.62 2.42
C ARG A 62 -2.23 15.02 1.35
N ASP A 63 -0.96 14.84 1.66
CA ASP A 63 0.07 14.92 0.64
C ASP A 63 0.21 13.57 -0.06
N ILE A 64 0.70 13.59 -1.30
CA ILE A 64 0.91 12.38 -2.10
C ILE A 64 2.29 12.39 -2.76
N SER A 65 2.81 11.20 -3.04
CA SER A 65 3.95 11.03 -3.91
C SER A 65 3.65 9.88 -4.87
N ILE A 66 3.93 10.08 -6.16
CA ILE A 66 3.79 9.05 -7.19
C ILE A 66 5.19 8.49 -7.43
N GLN A 67 5.39 7.23 -7.06
CA GLN A 67 6.65 6.51 -7.25
C GLN A 67 6.45 5.38 -8.26
N GLY A 68 7.44 5.19 -9.12
CA GLY A 68 7.50 4.07 -10.05
C GLY A 68 8.52 4.32 -11.16
N THR A 69 8.63 3.36 -12.05
CA THR A 69 9.61 3.39 -13.13
C THR A 69 9.00 3.97 -14.39
N LEU A 70 9.69 4.90 -15.03
CA LEU A 70 9.36 5.33 -16.39
C LEU A 70 9.79 4.22 -17.35
N ILE A 71 8.83 3.65 -18.08
CA ILE A 71 9.08 2.55 -19.01
C ILE A 71 8.97 3.10 -20.42
N ASN A 72 9.98 2.86 -21.27
CA ASN A 72 9.89 3.13 -22.70
C ASN A 72 9.56 1.82 -23.43
N HIS A 73 8.46 1.81 -24.18
CA HIS A 73 8.04 0.64 -24.94
C HIS A 73 7.45 1.08 -26.29
N ASN A 74 7.98 0.52 -27.38
CA ASN A 74 7.59 0.84 -28.76
C ASN A 74 7.65 2.33 -29.15
N GLY A 75 8.56 3.08 -28.53
CA GLY A 75 8.71 4.52 -28.77
C GLY A 75 7.85 5.42 -27.88
N ASP A 76 6.95 4.83 -27.08
CA ASP A 76 6.12 5.55 -26.12
C ASP A 76 6.72 5.46 -24.71
N GLN A 77 6.63 6.56 -23.96
CA GLN A 77 6.98 6.62 -22.55
C GLN A 77 5.74 6.41 -21.69
N TYR A 78 5.83 5.46 -20.77
CA TYR A 78 4.79 5.12 -19.81
C TYR A 78 5.23 5.58 -18.42
N GLU A 79 4.36 6.35 -17.77
CA GLU A 79 4.56 6.85 -16.42
C GLU A 79 3.50 6.31 -15.45
N PRO A 80 3.85 6.11 -14.17
CA PRO A 80 2.86 5.74 -13.16
C PRO A 80 1.78 6.81 -13.04
N LEU A 81 0.52 6.40 -13.18
CA LEU A 81 -0.61 7.30 -13.13
C LEU A 81 -1.40 7.10 -11.84
N PHE A 82 -1.50 8.15 -11.03
CA PHE A 82 -2.45 8.18 -9.93
C PHE A 82 -3.84 8.55 -10.44
N ARG A 83 -4.80 7.62 -10.34
CA ARG A 83 -6.23 7.86 -10.58
C ARG A 83 -6.99 7.87 -9.26
N HIS A 84 -8.10 8.60 -9.25
CA HIS A 84 -8.95 8.73 -8.08
C HIS A 84 -10.40 8.39 -8.37
#